data_AF-A0A948GJQ1-F1
#
_entry.id   AF-A0A948GJQ1-F1
#
_cell.length_a   1.000
_cell.length_b   1.000
_cell.length_c   1.000
_cell.angle_alpha   90.00
_cell.angle_beta   90.00
_cell.angle_gamma   90.00
#
_symmetry.space_group_name_H-M   'P 1'
#
loop_
_entity.id
_entity.type
_entity.pdbx_description
1 polymer ?
#
loop_
_entity_poly.entity_id
_entity_poly.type
_entity_poly.pdbx_seq_one_letter_code
_entity_poly.pdbx_strand_id
1 'polypeptide(L)'
;MTTKKKRLQEANAILADLGMPHQQCNDRTAYCLLALLDLSPKKDWADAASPLIGISPIMDWTKQHFGVEYAPNTRETFRRQSMHQFVQAGVCRYNPDKPERPVNSPHAVYQIEPNLLEVLRAYGTEQYKSRLKRYMSKRKTLVEQYAKAREMKMIPLILKGGRSIKLSPGEHSELIRDVVENFGVRYAPGGELLYVGDTGDKYGFFDEELLAGLGVRLDNHGKMPDVAIYLREKNWLLLIESVTSHGPVDSKRHTELSKLFKGCTAGLVFVSAFPTRKVFLKYLESISWESEVWIADAPSHLIHFNGVRFLGPY
;
A
#
# COMPACT_ATOMS: atom_id res chain seq x y z
N MET A 1 26.67 -16.25 -28.04
CA MET A 1 26.23 -16.39 -26.64
C MET A 1 26.40 -15.06 -25.93
N THR A 2 25.39 -14.61 -25.21
CA THR A 2 25.42 -13.35 -24.46
C THR A 2 26.27 -13.52 -23.19
N THR A 3 27.07 -12.51 -22.84
CA THR A 3 27.87 -12.58 -21.60
C THR A 3 26.97 -12.45 -20.37
N LYS A 4 27.38 -13.03 -19.23
CA LYS A 4 26.67 -12.89 -17.94
C LYS A 4 26.37 -11.42 -17.62
N LYS A 5 27.38 -10.55 -17.79
CA LYS A 5 27.27 -9.10 -17.57
C LYS A 5 26.24 -8.45 -18.50
N LYS A 6 26.26 -8.77 -19.80
CA LYS A 6 25.29 -8.22 -20.77
C LYS A 6 23.87 -8.69 -20.45
N ARG A 7 23.66 -9.97 -20.12
CA ARG A 7 22.33 -10.49 -19.72
C ARG A 7 21.78 -9.77 -18.49
N LEU A 8 22.63 -9.51 -17.50
CA LEU A 8 22.27 -8.76 -16.30
C LEU A 8 21.91 -7.30 -16.60
N GLN A 9 22.65 -6.65 -17.49
CA GLN A 9 22.35 -5.28 -17.94
C GLN A 9 21.01 -5.20 -18.68
N GLU A 10 20.72 -6.15 -19.55
CA GLU A 10 19.43 -6.24 -20.25
C GLU A 10 18.28 -6.43 -19.27
N ALA A 11 18.42 -7.33 -18.29
CA ALA A 11 17.42 -7.52 -17.25
C ALA A 11 17.19 -6.25 -16.42
N ASN A 12 18.25 -5.53 -16.03
CA ASN A 12 18.12 -4.24 -15.36
C ASN A 12 17.43 -3.18 -16.23
N ALA A 13 17.74 -3.13 -17.53
CA ALA A 13 17.05 -2.23 -18.46
C ALA A 13 15.56 -2.54 -18.55
N ILE A 14 15.18 -3.83 -18.60
CA ILE A 14 13.78 -4.26 -18.56
C ILE A 14 13.09 -3.84 -17.26
N LEU A 15 13.76 -3.95 -16.11
CA LEU A 15 13.20 -3.48 -14.83
C LEU A 15 12.89 -1.98 -14.88
N ALA A 16 13.79 -1.18 -15.46
CA ALA A 16 13.57 0.25 -15.66
C ALA A 16 12.43 0.53 -16.65
N ASP A 17 12.36 -0.21 -17.76
CA ASP A 17 11.28 -0.13 -18.77
C ASP A 17 9.90 -0.46 -18.17
N LEU A 18 9.87 -1.41 -17.24
CA LEU A 18 8.68 -1.74 -16.45
C LEU A 18 8.39 -0.69 -15.38
N GLY A 19 9.15 0.41 -15.28
CA GLY A 19 8.94 1.44 -14.27
C GLY A 19 9.10 0.94 -12.85
N MET A 20 9.92 -0.10 -12.62
CA MET A 20 10.25 -0.53 -11.26
C MET A 20 10.98 0.61 -10.53
N PRO A 21 10.76 0.80 -9.22
CA PRO A 21 11.46 1.86 -8.50
C PRO A 21 12.96 1.63 -8.52
N HIS A 22 13.74 2.71 -8.43
CA HIS A 22 15.21 2.65 -8.53
C HIS A 22 15.84 1.63 -7.57
N GLN A 23 15.29 1.46 -6.37
CA GLN A 23 15.76 0.47 -5.40
C GLN A 23 15.59 -0.98 -5.85
N GLN A 24 14.68 -1.25 -6.78
CA GLN A 24 14.43 -2.56 -7.37
C GLN A 24 15.20 -2.77 -8.68
N CYS A 25 15.78 -1.72 -9.27
CA CYS A 25 16.68 -1.82 -10.42
C CYS A 25 18.11 -2.16 -9.97
N ASN A 26 18.28 -3.37 -9.43
CA ASN A 26 19.57 -3.89 -8.95
C ASN A 26 19.76 -5.35 -9.35
N ASP A 27 20.99 -5.83 -9.22
CA ASP A 27 21.40 -7.17 -9.65
C ASP A 27 20.57 -8.30 -9.04
N ARG A 28 20.26 -8.23 -7.73
CA ARG A 28 19.45 -9.25 -7.05
C ARG A 28 18.08 -9.39 -7.70
N THR A 29 17.42 -8.27 -7.95
CA THR A 29 16.08 -8.25 -8.56
C THR A 29 16.16 -8.67 -10.04
N ALA A 30 17.23 -8.29 -10.75
CA ALA A 30 17.47 -8.74 -12.11
C ALA A 30 17.68 -10.27 -12.18
N TYR A 31 18.41 -10.87 -11.24
CA TYR A 31 18.53 -12.33 -11.14
C TYR A 31 17.19 -13.00 -10.85
N CYS A 32 16.33 -12.41 -10.01
CA CYS A 32 14.97 -12.91 -9.78
C CYS A 32 14.16 -12.94 -11.08
N LEU A 33 14.23 -11.88 -11.89
CA LEU A 33 13.53 -11.81 -13.18
C LEU A 33 14.06 -12.88 -14.14
N LEU A 34 15.38 -13.03 -14.24
CA LEU A 34 16.00 -14.02 -15.12
C LEU A 34 15.66 -15.47 -14.71
N ALA A 35 15.63 -15.76 -13.41
CA ALA A 35 15.24 -17.06 -12.88
C ALA A 35 13.74 -17.36 -13.14
N LEU A 36 12.86 -16.37 -12.98
CA LEU A 36 11.43 -16.47 -13.33
C LEU A 36 11.18 -16.80 -14.81
N LEU A 37 12.16 -16.50 -15.67
CA LEU A 37 12.11 -16.73 -17.11
C LEU A 37 12.94 -17.93 -17.55
N ASP A 38 13.59 -18.62 -16.60
CA ASP A 38 14.64 -19.62 -16.86
C ASP A 38 15.64 -19.17 -17.93
N LEU A 39 16.06 -17.90 -17.87
CA LEU A 39 16.82 -17.23 -18.92
C LEU A 39 18.31 -17.12 -18.58
N SER A 40 19.04 -18.21 -18.80
CA SER A 40 20.50 -18.21 -18.65
C SER A 40 21.19 -17.33 -19.71
N PRO A 41 22.48 -16.96 -19.53
CA PRO A 41 23.24 -16.21 -20.55
C PRO A 41 23.29 -16.89 -21.93
N LYS A 42 23.04 -18.21 -21.99
CA LYS A 42 23.08 -19.01 -23.22
C LYS A 42 21.76 -19.04 -23.99
N LYS A 43 20.63 -18.66 -23.38
CA LYS A 43 19.30 -18.68 -24.01
C LYS A 43 18.93 -17.32 -24.56
N ASP A 44 18.18 -17.28 -25.66
CA ASP A 44 17.67 -16.02 -26.21
C ASP A 44 16.37 -15.60 -25.52
N TRP A 45 16.06 -14.30 -25.54
CA TRP A 45 14.84 -13.78 -24.90
C TRP A 45 13.57 -14.44 -25.46
N ALA A 46 13.57 -14.80 -26.75
CA ALA A 46 12.49 -15.54 -27.39
C ALA A 46 12.23 -16.91 -26.73
N ASP A 47 13.25 -17.52 -26.15
CA ASP A 47 13.18 -18.82 -25.46
C ASP A 47 12.84 -18.70 -23.97
N ALA A 48 12.50 -17.49 -23.49
CA ALA A 48 12.07 -17.30 -22.12
C ALA A 48 10.89 -18.22 -21.78
N ALA A 49 10.95 -18.85 -20.61
CA ALA A 49 9.96 -19.78 -20.10
C ALA A 49 9.18 -19.18 -18.92
N SER A 50 8.29 -19.98 -18.32
CA SER A 50 7.50 -19.61 -17.15
C SER A 50 7.48 -20.73 -16.08
N PRO A 51 8.64 -21.14 -15.55
CA PRO A 51 8.68 -22.12 -14.47
C PRO A 51 7.95 -21.60 -13.21
N LEU A 52 7.45 -22.54 -12.41
CA LEU A 52 7.11 -22.29 -11.01
C LEU A 52 8.41 -22.37 -10.20
N ILE A 53 8.77 -21.28 -9.53
CA ILE A 53 10.04 -21.22 -8.82
C ILE A 53 9.91 -20.54 -7.44
N GLY A 54 10.51 -21.16 -6.42
CA GLY A 54 10.60 -20.60 -5.06
C GLY A 54 11.85 -19.76 -4.85
N ILE A 55 11.99 -19.12 -3.69
CA ILE A 55 13.13 -18.24 -3.40
C ILE A 55 14.47 -18.98 -3.37
N SER A 56 14.56 -20.10 -2.63
CA SER A 56 15.82 -20.86 -2.55
C SER A 56 16.24 -21.38 -3.94
N PRO A 57 15.33 -21.97 -4.74
CA PRO A 57 15.64 -22.28 -6.14
C PRO A 57 16.11 -21.09 -6.99
N ILE A 58 15.58 -19.87 -6.79
CA ILE A 58 16.10 -18.66 -7.49
C ILE A 58 17.56 -18.40 -7.09
N MET A 59 17.90 -18.52 -5.81
CA MET A 59 19.27 -18.31 -5.32
C MET A 59 20.22 -19.37 -5.90
N ASP A 60 19.80 -20.64 -5.91
CA ASP A 60 20.58 -21.75 -6.48
C ASP A 60 20.78 -21.59 -7.99
N TRP A 61 19.71 -21.21 -8.70
CA TRP A 61 19.76 -20.91 -10.14
C TRP A 61 20.73 -19.77 -10.45
N THR A 62 20.73 -18.73 -9.61
CA THR A 62 21.66 -17.58 -9.74
C THR A 62 23.11 -18.02 -9.55
N LYS A 63 23.39 -18.84 -8.54
CA LYS A 63 24.71 -19.43 -8.32
C LYS A 63 25.14 -20.27 -9.52
N GLN A 64 24.27 -21.15 -10.02
CA GLN A 64 24.58 -22.05 -11.13
C GLN A 64 24.85 -21.32 -12.44
N HIS A 65 24.02 -20.35 -12.82
CA HIS A 65 24.07 -19.74 -14.15
C HIS A 65 24.90 -18.45 -14.21
N PHE A 66 25.04 -17.74 -13.09
CA PHE A 66 25.79 -16.49 -13.01
C PHE A 66 27.04 -16.60 -12.15
N GLY A 67 27.17 -17.61 -11.29
CA GLY A 67 28.33 -17.76 -10.40
C GLY A 67 28.28 -16.80 -9.21
N VAL A 68 27.10 -16.25 -8.92
CA VAL A 68 26.89 -15.35 -7.78
C VAL A 68 26.22 -16.12 -6.67
N GLU A 69 26.93 -16.28 -5.56
CA GLU A 69 26.45 -17.00 -4.39
C GLU A 69 25.91 -16.02 -3.34
N TYR A 70 24.74 -16.33 -2.81
CA TYR A 70 24.08 -15.56 -1.76
C TYR A 70 23.95 -16.43 -0.52
N ALA A 71 24.27 -15.86 0.65
CA ALA A 71 24.17 -16.57 1.91
C ALA A 71 22.69 -16.94 2.22
N PRO A 72 22.40 -18.09 2.86
CA PRO A 72 21.03 -18.55 3.11
C PRO A 72 20.14 -17.53 3.85
N ASN A 73 20.72 -16.74 4.76
CA ASN A 73 20.01 -15.69 5.50
C ASN A 73 19.50 -14.53 4.62
N THR A 74 19.99 -14.40 3.37
CA THR A 74 19.50 -13.40 2.41
C THR A 74 18.22 -13.82 1.68
N ARG A 75 17.74 -15.06 1.88
CA ARG A 75 16.47 -15.55 1.33
C ARG A 75 15.32 -14.59 1.61
N GLU A 76 15.26 -14.05 2.82
CA GLU A 76 14.22 -13.11 3.21
C GLU A 76 14.31 -11.76 2.48
N THR A 77 15.54 -11.33 2.16
CA THR A 77 15.82 -10.16 1.34
C THR A 77 15.31 -10.35 -0.09
N PHE A 78 15.58 -11.49 -0.73
CA PHE A 78 15.03 -11.82 -2.06
C PHE A 78 13.50 -11.79 -2.04
N ARG A 79 12.90 -12.40 -1.02
CA ARG A 79 11.45 -12.44 -0.87
C ARG A 79 10.84 -11.04 -0.72
N ARG A 80 11.29 -10.25 0.26
CA ARG A 80 10.68 -8.96 0.62
C ARG A 80 11.06 -7.81 -0.31
N GLN A 81 12.30 -7.78 -0.77
CA GLN A 81 12.84 -6.63 -1.49
C GLN A 81 12.84 -6.81 -3.02
N SER A 82 12.58 -8.01 -3.53
CA SER A 82 12.50 -8.29 -4.97
C SER A 82 11.16 -8.95 -5.34
N MET A 83 10.89 -10.16 -4.85
CA MET A 83 9.71 -10.93 -5.30
C MET A 83 8.37 -10.33 -4.87
N HIS A 84 8.26 -9.79 -3.64
CA HIS A 84 7.05 -9.06 -3.22
C HIS A 84 6.79 -7.84 -4.09
N GLN A 85 7.85 -7.13 -4.48
CA GLN A 85 7.74 -5.96 -5.34
C GLN A 85 7.29 -6.36 -6.74
N PHE A 86 7.77 -7.50 -7.26
CA PHE A 86 7.26 -8.06 -8.51
C PHE A 86 5.78 -8.44 -8.44
N VAL A 87 5.32 -9.04 -7.34
CA VAL A 87 3.90 -9.37 -7.17
C VAL A 87 3.05 -8.09 -7.12
N GLN A 88 3.45 -7.11 -6.30
CA GLN A 88 2.76 -5.82 -6.18
C GLN A 88 2.71 -5.07 -7.51
N ALA A 89 3.80 -5.13 -8.26
CA ALA A 89 3.90 -4.52 -9.56
C ALA A 89 3.29 -5.39 -10.68
N GLY A 90 2.66 -6.53 -10.40
CA GLY A 90 2.04 -7.38 -11.43
C GLY A 90 3.01 -8.02 -12.43
N VAL A 91 4.29 -8.13 -12.07
CA VAL A 91 5.35 -8.77 -12.87
C VAL A 91 5.26 -10.30 -12.77
N CYS A 92 4.97 -10.82 -11.58
CA CYS A 92 4.81 -12.26 -11.35
C CYS A 92 3.59 -12.55 -10.47
N ARG A 93 3.07 -13.76 -10.58
CA ARG A 93 1.98 -14.29 -9.75
C ARG A 93 2.55 -15.05 -8.56
N TYR A 94 1.92 -14.91 -7.41
CA TYR A 94 2.25 -15.65 -6.19
C TYR A 94 1.37 -16.89 -6.07
N ASN A 95 1.99 -18.06 -5.89
CA ASN A 95 1.31 -19.36 -5.76
C ASN A 95 0.24 -19.65 -6.82
N PRO A 96 0.48 -19.43 -8.13
CA PRO A 96 -0.54 -19.68 -9.15
C PRO A 96 -0.92 -21.16 -9.28
N ASP A 97 -0.08 -22.07 -8.76
CA ASP A 97 -0.33 -23.51 -8.66
C ASP A 97 -1.30 -23.89 -7.52
N LYS A 98 -1.27 -23.14 -6.42
CA LYS A 98 -2.16 -23.32 -5.26
C LYS A 98 -2.47 -21.97 -4.61
N PRO A 99 -3.49 -21.24 -5.10
CA PRO A 99 -3.81 -19.89 -4.62
C PRO A 99 -4.09 -19.81 -3.11
N GLU A 100 -4.68 -20.86 -2.54
CA GLU A 100 -5.02 -20.97 -1.11
C GLU A 100 -3.81 -21.29 -0.20
N ARG A 101 -2.60 -21.39 -0.75
CA ARG A 101 -1.40 -21.68 0.04
C ARG A 101 -1.18 -20.57 1.07
N PRO A 102 -1.00 -20.88 2.37
CA PRO A 102 -0.74 -19.88 3.40
C PRO A 102 0.44 -18.98 3.05
N VAL A 103 0.34 -17.68 3.36
CA VAL A 103 1.35 -16.67 2.99
C VAL A 103 2.71 -16.94 3.66
N ASN A 104 2.72 -17.62 4.81
CA ASN A 104 3.92 -18.04 5.54
C ASN A 104 4.45 -19.43 5.11
N SER A 105 3.85 -20.07 4.11
CA SER A 105 4.25 -21.41 3.69
C SER A 105 5.69 -21.44 3.15
N PRO A 106 6.52 -22.42 3.55
CA PRO A 106 7.86 -22.59 2.99
C PRO A 106 7.83 -23.03 1.53
N HIS A 107 6.69 -23.52 1.03
CA HIS A 107 6.47 -24.00 -0.33
C HIS A 107 5.94 -22.92 -1.29
N ALA A 108 6.10 -21.65 -0.92
CA ALA A 108 5.70 -20.54 -1.78
C ALA A 108 6.49 -20.54 -3.10
N VAL A 109 5.77 -20.42 -4.22
CA VAL A 109 6.35 -20.34 -5.56
C VAL A 109 5.80 -19.13 -6.31
N TYR A 110 6.55 -18.72 -7.32
CA TYR A 110 6.25 -17.58 -8.18
C TYR A 110 6.33 -18.01 -9.63
N GLN A 111 5.56 -17.33 -10.49
CA GLN A 111 5.59 -17.53 -11.94
C GLN A 111 5.43 -16.19 -12.64
N ILE A 112 6.18 -15.96 -13.71
CA ILE A 112 6.04 -14.73 -14.50
C ILE A 112 4.58 -14.56 -14.98
N GLU A 113 4.10 -13.30 -15.01
CA GLU A 113 2.79 -13.02 -15.57
C GLU A 113 2.79 -13.35 -17.09
N PRO A 114 1.82 -14.15 -17.60
CA PRO A 114 1.80 -14.62 -18.98
C PRO A 114 1.82 -13.51 -20.05
N ASN A 115 1.11 -12.40 -19.86
CA ASN A 115 1.13 -11.32 -20.84
C ASN A 115 2.47 -10.59 -20.84
N LEU A 116 3.11 -10.46 -19.68
CA LEU A 116 4.47 -9.93 -19.57
C LEU A 116 5.48 -10.86 -20.26
N LEU A 117 5.36 -12.19 -20.10
CA LEU A 117 6.23 -13.14 -20.80
C LEU A 117 6.23 -12.91 -22.32
N GLU A 118 5.06 -12.70 -22.93
CA GLU A 118 4.91 -12.42 -24.36
C GLU A 118 5.53 -11.07 -24.80
N VAL A 119 5.64 -10.11 -23.89
CA VAL A 119 6.37 -8.87 -24.12
C VAL A 119 7.88 -9.13 -24.05
N LEU A 120 8.33 -9.84 -23.02
CA LEU A 120 9.75 -10.09 -22.78
C LEU A 120 10.38 -10.99 -23.83
N ARG A 121 9.62 -11.93 -24.40
CA ARG A 121 10.06 -12.74 -25.57
C ARG A 121 10.38 -11.91 -26.80
N ALA A 122 9.79 -10.72 -26.92
CA ALA A 122 10.07 -9.80 -28.00
C ALA A 122 11.25 -8.86 -27.72
N TYR A 123 11.91 -8.94 -26.55
CA TYR A 123 13.00 -8.04 -26.18
C TYR A 123 14.14 -8.11 -27.21
N GLY A 124 14.63 -6.94 -27.63
CA GLY A 124 15.64 -6.81 -28.69
C GLY A 124 15.09 -6.80 -30.12
N THR A 125 13.78 -7.04 -30.31
CA THR A 125 13.10 -6.90 -31.61
C THR A 125 12.40 -5.55 -31.74
N GLU A 126 12.04 -5.15 -32.96
CA GLU A 126 11.27 -3.93 -33.23
C GLU A 126 9.90 -3.92 -32.54
N GLN A 127 9.33 -5.09 -32.23
CA GLN A 127 8.02 -5.23 -31.60
C GLN A 127 8.04 -4.98 -30.09
N TYR A 128 9.20 -4.96 -29.44
CA TYR A 128 9.30 -4.87 -27.98
C TYR A 128 8.60 -3.62 -27.43
N LYS A 129 8.93 -2.43 -27.96
CA LYS A 129 8.41 -1.15 -27.46
C LYS A 129 6.90 -1.05 -27.58
N SER A 130 6.31 -1.52 -28.69
CA SER A 130 4.87 -1.48 -28.90
C SER A 130 4.12 -2.48 -28.01
N ARG A 131 4.67 -3.69 -27.82
CA ARG A 131 4.15 -4.69 -26.88
C ARG A 131 4.21 -4.19 -25.45
N LEU A 132 5.34 -3.61 -25.02
CA LEU A 132 5.52 -3.03 -23.69
C LEU A 132 4.53 -1.90 -23.43
N LYS A 133 4.37 -0.95 -24.36
CA LYS A 133 3.41 0.16 -24.20
C LYS A 133 1.98 -0.34 -23.99
N ARG A 134 1.56 -1.33 -24.77
CA ARG A 134 0.23 -1.97 -24.65
C ARG A 134 0.07 -2.78 -23.36
N TYR A 135 1.14 -3.42 -22.89
CA TYR A 135 1.12 -4.09 -21.59
C TYR A 135 1.00 -3.07 -20.45
N MET A 136 1.80 -2.01 -20.47
CA MET A 136 1.81 -0.98 -19.43
C MET A 136 0.45 -0.25 -19.31
N SER A 137 -0.30 -0.08 -20.40
CA SER A 137 -1.65 0.50 -20.34
C SER A 137 -2.69 -0.43 -19.69
N LYS A 138 -2.49 -1.75 -19.78
CA LYS A 138 -3.36 -2.77 -19.13
C LYS A 138 -2.87 -3.20 -17.75
N ARG A 139 -1.62 -2.90 -17.39
CA ARG A 139 -1.01 -3.37 -16.16
C ARG A 139 -1.64 -2.76 -14.91
N LYS A 140 -2.00 -1.47 -14.95
CA LYS A 140 -2.70 -0.81 -13.82
C LYS A 140 -4.01 -1.54 -13.48
N THR A 141 -4.81 -1.87 -14.49
CA THR A 141 -6.07 -2.59 -14.29
C THR A 141 -5.87 -4.03 -13.79
N LEU A 142 -4.78 -4.70 -14.16
CA LEU A 142 -4.44 -6.03 -13.65
C LEU A 142 -3.93 -6.01 -12.20
N VAL A 143 -3.07 -5.05 -11.83
CA VAL A 143 -2.65 -4.85 -10.44
C VAL A 143 -3.85 -4.54 -9.56
N GLU A 144 -4.78 -3.70 -10.04
CA GLU A 144 -6.07 -3.46 -9.40
C GLU A 144 -6.91 -4.75 -9.30
N GLN A 145 -7.01 -5.57 -10.36
CA GLN A 145 -7.74 -6.86 -10.32
C GLN A 145 -7.14 -7.90 -9.36
N TYR A 146 -5.81 -7.98 -9.24
CA TYR A 146 -5.17 -8.86 -8.24
C TYR A 146 -5.26 -8.29 -6.82
N ALA A 147 -5.27 -6.96 -6.66
CA ALA A 147 -5.61 -6.31 -5.39
C ALA A 147 -7.09 -6.57 -5.00
N LYS A 148 -7.99 -6.67 -5.99
CA LYS A 148 -9.40 -7.06 -5.79
C LYS A 148 -9.59 -8.49 -5.29
N ALA A 149 -8.65 -9.40 -5.52
CA ALA A 149 -8.69 -10.74 -4.91
C ALA A 149 -8.54 -10.71 -3.37
N ARG A 150 -8.29 -9.53 -2.78
CA ARG A 150 -8.34 -9.25 -1.33
C ARG A 150 -9.28 -8.08 -1.01
N GLU A 151 -10.41 -7.97 -1.70
CA GLU A 151 -11.38 -6.89 -1.49
C GLU A 151 -11.98 -6.95 -0.07
N MET A 152 -11.50 -6.06 0.80
CA MET A 152 -12.39 -5.44 1.80
C MET A 152 -13.54 -4.78 1.03
N LYS A 153 -14.79 -5.01 1.44
CA LYS A 153 -15.96 -4.34 0.86
C LYS A 153 -15.79 -2.82 1.00
N MET A 154 -15.53 -2.13 -0.11
CA MET A 154 -15.39 -0.68 -0.14
C MET A 154 -16.77 -0.05 -0.27
N ILE A 155 -17.24 0.63 0.77
CA ILE A 155 -18.52 1.36 0.77
C ILE A 155 -18.21 2.84 1.01
N PRO A 156 -18.58 3.76 0.09
CA PRO A 156 -18.37 5.19 0.26
C PRO A 156 -18.92 5.73 1.59
N LEU A 157 -18.32 6.81 2.09
CA LEU A 157 -18.88 7.56 3.22
C LEU A 157 -20.19 8.24 2.84
N ILE A 158 -21.08 8.37 3.82
CA ILE A 158 -22.36 9.06 3.68
C ILE A 158 -22.13 10.54 3.97
N LEU A 159 -22.43 11.37 2.98
CA LEU A 159 -22.48 12.83 3.10
C LEU A 159 -23.93 13.28 3.26
N LYS A 160 -24.25 14.01 4.33
CA LYS A 160 -25.60 14.53 4.53
C LYS A 160 -25.97 15.51 3.41
N GLY A 161 -27.09 15.22 2.74
CA GLY A 161 -27.66 16.06 1.69
C GLY A 161 -26.97 16.02 0.32
N GLY A 162 -26.13 15.01 0.04
CA GLY A 162 -25.48 14.86 -1.28
C GLY A 162 -24.47 15.97 -1.62
N ARG A 163 -23.96 16.68 -0.61
CA ARG A 163 -23.02 17.78 -0.78
C ARG A 163 -21.64 17.25 -1.22
N SER A 164 -21.00 17.95 -2.15
CA SER A 164 -19.60 17.73 -2.51
C SER A 164 -18.67 18.49 -1.58
N ILE A 165 -17.62 17.85 -1.07
CA ILE A 165 -16.54 18.53 -0.34
C ILE A 165 -15.60 19.16 -1.36
N LYS A 166 -15.26 20.44 -1.17
CA LYS A 166 -14.16 21.08 -1.88
C LYS A 166 -13.03 21.28 -0.89
N LEU A 167 -11.83 20.86 -1.28
CA LEU A 167 -10.60 21.04 -0.52
C LEU A 167 -9.67 21.97 -1.29
N SER A 168 -8.89 22.76 -0.57
CA SER A 168 -7.83 23.59 -1.13
C SER A 168 -6.70 22.72 -1.69
N PRO A 169 -5.87 23.24 -2.62
CA PRO A 169 -4.72 22.50 -3.11
C PRO A 169 -3.61 22.45 -2.06
N GLY A 170 -3.00 21.28 -1.86
CA GLY A 170 -1.83 21.12 -0.99
C GLY A 170 -1.68 19.70 -0.44
N GLU A 171 -0.49 19.35 0.04
CA GLU A 171 -0.19 18.01 0.56
C GLU A 171 -1.12 17.60 1.73
N HIS A 172 -1.48 18.56 2.60
CA HIS A 172 -2.38 18.30 3.73
C HIS A 172 -3.80 17.97 3.26
N SER A 173 -4.34 18.77 2.35
CA SER A 173 -5.67 18.60 1.78
C SER A 173 -5.76 17.35 0.89
N GLU A 174 -4.69 16.98 0.20
CA GLU A 174 -4.58 15.69 -0.50
C GLU A 174 -4.67 14.51 0.46
N LEU A 175 -4.00 14.58 1.61
CA LEU A 175 -4.09 13.53 2.62
C LEU A 175 -5.47 13.43 3.25
N ILE A 176 -6.15 14.56 3.50
CA ILE A 176 -7.55 14.59 3.93
C ILE A 176 -8.45 13.89 2.91
N ARG A 177 -8.25 14.17 1.61
CA ARG A 177 -8.98 13.46 0.54
C ARG A 177 -8.71 11.96 0.60
N ASP A 178 -7.46 11.54 0.76
CA ASP A 178 -7.11 10.13 0.88
C ASP A 178 -7.75 9.48 2.12
N VAL A 179 -7.88 10.22 3.22
CA VAL A 179 -8.62 9.75 4.41
C VAL A 179 -10.10 9.52 4.09
N VAL A 180 -10.75 10.46 3.39
CA VAL A 180 -12.18 10.32 3.03
C VAL A 180 -12.40 9.21 2.01
N GLU A 181 -11.60 9.18 0.95
CA GLU A 181 -11.82 8.32 -0.23
C GLU A 181 -11.18 6.93 -0.12
N ASN A 182 -10.12 6.76 0.68
CA ASN A 182 -9.43 5.48 0.83
C ASN A 182 -9.53 4.89 2.24
N PHE A 183 -9.27 5.67 3.29
CA PHE A 183 -9.41 5.16 4.66
C PHE A 183 -10.89 4.94 5.01
N GLY A 184 -11.73 5.95 4.78
CA GLY A 184 -13.16 5.93 5.11
C GLY A 184 -13.86 4.74 4.48
N VAL A 185 -13.65 4.52 3.19
CA VAL A 185 -14.32 3.42 2.47
C VAL A 185 -13.87 2.02 2.92
N ARG A 186 -12.71 1.89 3.58
CA ARG A 186 -12.13 0.61 4.02
C ARG A 186 -12.41 0.31 5.48
N TYR A 187 -12.23 1.30 6.36
CA TYR A 187 -12.26 1.12 7.81
C TYR A 187 -13.50 1.74 8.45
N ALA A 188 -14.21 2.60 7.73
CA ALA A 188 -15.49 3.17 8.11
C ALA A 188 -16.55 3.00 7.01
N PRO A 189 -16.74 1.78 6.45
CA PRO A 189 -17.66 1.57 5.34
C PRO A 189 -19.07 2.01 5.73
N GLY A 190 -19.68 2.89 4.93
CA GLY A 190 -21.01 3.46 5.23
C GLY A 190 -21.03 4.43 6.42
N GLY A 191 -19.87 4.83 6.95
CA GLY A 191 -19.76 5.85 7.99
C GLY A 191 -20.26 7.21 7.51
N GLU A 192 -20.85 7.97 8.43
CA GLU A 192 -21.32 9.33 8.20
C GLU A 192 -20.17 10.30 8.42
N LEU A 193 -19.81 11.06 7.38
CA LEU A 193 -18.81 12.11 7.53
C LEU A 193 -19.40 13.22 8.39
N LEU A 194 -18.76 13.53 9.51
CA LEU A 194 -19.24 14.52 10.47
C LEU A 194 -18.50 15.85 10.29
N TYR A 195 -17.18 15.80 10.14
CA TYR A 195 -16.34 17.00 10.04
C TYR A 195 -15.18 16.81 9.06
N VAL A 196 -14.85 17.85 8.31
CA VAL A 196 -13.58 18.01 7.58
C VAL A 196 -13.15 19.47 7.70
N GLY A 197 -11.98 19.70 8.30
CA GLY A 197 -11.34 21.00 8.41
C GLY A 197 -10.13 21.06 7.48
N ASP A 198 -10.15 21.98 6.51
CA ASP A 198 -8.97 22.30 5.70
C ASP A 198 -8.39 23.64 6.15
N THR A 199 -7.05 23.72 6.19
CA THR A 199 -6.28 24.86 6.71
C THR A 199 -6.39 26.17 5.89
N GLY A 200 -7.12 26.16 4.78
CA GLY A 200 -7.43 27.34 3.98
C GLY A 200 -8.86 27.83 4.21
N ASP A 201 -8.99 29.04 4.77
CA ASP A 201 -10.27 29.68 5.10
C ASP A 201 -11.39 29.41 4.07
N LYS A 202 -12.51 28.88 4.59
CA LYS A 202 -13.84 28.67 3.94
C LYS A 202 -14.13 27.31 3.28
N TYR A 203 -13.25 26.33 3.36
CA TYR A 203 -13.47 25.01 2.74
C TYR A 203 -13.53 23.90 3.80
N GLY A 204 -14.74 23.49 4.18
CA GLY A 204 -14.94 22.42 5.15
C GLY A 204 -16.38 21.91 5.18
N PHE A 205 -16.56 20.68 5.66
CA PHE A 205 -17.87 20.11 5.92
C PHE A 205 -18.04 19.98 7.44
N PHE A 206 -19.21 20.35 7.95
CA PHE A 206 -19.54 20.16 9.36
C PHE A 206 -21.03 19.86 9.53
N ASP A 207 -21.36 18.72 10.14
CA ASP A 207 -22.72 18.34 10.53
C ASP A 207 -22.92 18.56 12.04
N GLU A 208 -23.29 19.79 12.39
CA GLU A 208 -23.56 20.22 13.77
C GLU A 208 -24.67 19.42 14.44
N GLU A 209 -25.73 19.08 13.69
CA GLU A 209 -26.87 18.32 14.21
C GLU A 209 -26.46 16.90 14.58
N LEU A 210 -25.64 16.25 13.74
CA LEU A 210 -25.12 14.92 14.04
C LEU A 210 -24.22 14.96 15.28
N LEU A 211 -23.33 15.95 15.38
CA LEU A 211 -22.45 16.10 16.54
C LEU A 211 -23.23 16.36 17.83
N ALA A 212 -24.24 17.25 17.78
CA ALA A 212 -25.13 17.52 18.91
C ALA A 212 -25.94 16.28 19.31
N GLY A 213 -26.38 15.48 18.33
CA GLY A 213 -27.04 14.19 18.55
C GLY A 213 -26.16 13.15 19.25
N LEU A 214 -24.83 13.27 19.11
CA LEU A 214 -23.85 12.46 19.86
C LEU A 214 -23.55 13.02 21.25
N GLY A 215 -24.22 14.08 21.70
CA GLY A 215 -24.02 14.67 23.03
C GLY A 215 -22.86 15.66 23.13
N VAL A 216 -22.23 16.02 22.00
CA VAL A 216 -21.13 16.99 21.97
C VAL A 216 -21.63 18.34 21.48
N ARG A 217 -21.37 19.38 22.28
CA ARG A 217 -21.61 20.78 21.90
C ARG A 217 -20.27 21.49 21.96
N LEU A 218 -19.82 22.01 20.82
CA LEU A 218 -18.58 22.76 20.75
C LEU A 218 -18.80 24.15 21.35
N ASP A 219 -17.96 24.53 22.30
CA ASP A 219 -17.72 25.93 22.63
C ASP A 219 -16.65 26.49 21.68
N ASN A 220 -16.58 27.81 21.51
CA ASN A 220 -15.70 28.49 20.54
C ASN A 220 -14.19 28.34 20.84
N HIS A 221 -13.77 27.40 21.69
CA HIS A 221 -12.41 27.32 22.24
C HIS A 221 -11.70 25.98 22.04
N GLY A 222 -12.36 24.96 21.46
CA GLY A 222 -11.75 23.65 21.18
C GLY A 222 -11.31 23.47 19.71
N LYS A 223 -10.06 23.03 19.49
CA LYS A 223 -9.56 22.67 18.14
C LYS A 223 -10.04 21.27 17.72
N MET A 224 -10.95 21.21 16.74
CA MET A 224 -11.42 19.98 16.08
C MET A 224 -10.27 19.18 15.42
N PRO A 225 -10.42 17.85 15.22
CA PRO A 225 -9.51 17.07 14.37
C PRO A 225 -9.69 17.44 12.90
N ASP A 226 -8.75 17.06 12.03
CA ASP A 226 -8.86 17.38 10.59
C ASP A 226 -10.04 16.66 9.93
N VAL A 227 -10.33 15.42 10.32
CA VAL A 227 -11.50 14.66 9.84
C VAL A 227 -12.18 13.94 11.00
N ALA A 228 -13.52 13.92 11.00
CA ALA A 228 -14.32 13.11 11.91
C ALA A 228 -15.36 12.27 11.14
N ILE A 229 -15.42 10.96 11.44
CA ILE A 229 -16.34 10.01 10.80
C ILE A 229 -17.09 9.22 11.88
N TYR A 230 -18.41 9.21 11.81
CA TYR A 230 -19.26 8.46 12.72
C TYR A 230 -19.70 7.13 12.10
N LEU A 231 -19.38 6.00 12.75
CA LEU A 231 -19.91 4.68 12.38
C LEU A 231 -21.09 4.36 13.28
N ARG A 232 -22.30 4.58 12.76
CA ARG A 232 -23.55 4.35 13.50
C ARG A 232 -23.72 2.91 13.98
N GLU A 233 -23.38 1.92 13.15
CA GLU A 233 -23.54 0.50 13.50
C GLU A 233 -22.69 0.08 14.71
N LYS A 234 -21.50 0.66 14.87
CA LYS A 234 -20.58 0.36 15.98
C LYS A 234 -20.68 1.36 17.13
N ASN A 235 -21.43 2.44 16.92
CA ASN A 235 -21.43 3.63 17.77
C ASN A 235 -20.00 4.12 18.06
N TRP A 236 -19.19 4.28 17.01
CA TRP A 236 -17.82 4.79 17.10
C TRP A 236 -17.68 6.13 16.39
N LEU A 237 -16.92 7.04 16.98
CA LEU A 237 -16.53 8.30 16.37
C LEU A 237 -15.02 8.29 16.14
N LEU A 238 -14.63 8.26 14.88
CA LEU A 238 -13.22 8.29 14.47
C LEU A 238 -12.79 9.74 14.39
N LEU A 239 -11.73 10.09 15.11
CA LEU A 239 -11.11 11.41 15.16
C LEU A 239 -9.74 11.30 14.51
N ILE A 240 -9.55 11.93 13.35
CA ILE A 240 -8.42 11.67 12.45
C ILE A 240 -7.62 12.95 12.24
N GLU A 241 -6.31 12.89 12.50
CA GLU A 241 -5.34 13.95 12.21
C GLU A 241 -4.54 13.59 10.93
N SER A 242 -4.45 14.53 9.99
CA SER A 242 -3.72 14.40 8.72
C SER A 242 -2.30 14.98 8.86
N VAL A 243 -1.34 14.10 9.11
CA VAL A 243 0.01 14.46 9.54
C VAL A 243 0.91 14.70 8.33
N THR A 244 0.97 15.96 7.90
CA THR A 244 1.92 16.45 6.89
C THR A 244 3.01 17.32 7.55
N SER A 245 2.68 18.55 7.89
CA SER A 245 3.51 19.50 8.65
C SER A 245 3.03 19.70 10.10
N HIS A 246 1.75 19.44 10.37
CA HIS A 246 1.19 19.41 11.72
C HIS A 246 1.48 18.07 12.41
N GLY A 247 1.52 18.06 13.74
CA GLY A 247 1.84 16.86 14.53
C GLY A 247 0.72 15.81 14.57
N PRO A 248 1.02 14.56 14.96
CA PRO A 248 0.04 13.48 15.05
C PRO A 248 -0.89 13.62 16.27
N VAL A 249 -1.74 12.61 16.48
CA VAL A 249 -2.34 12.36 17.79
C VAL A 249 -1.23 11.90 18.75
N ASP A 250 -0.56 12.87 19.35
CA ASP A 250 0.33 12.67 20.49
C ASP A 250 -0.44 12.62 21.82
N SER A 251 0.24 12.33 22.93
CA SER A 251 -0.40 12.25 24.25
C SER A 251 -1.13 13.53 24.67
N LYS A 252 -0.65 14.71 24.25
CA LYS A 252 -1.30 15.98 24.54
C LYS A 252 -2.57 16.10 23.71
N ARG A 253 -2.47 15.88 22.39
CA ARG A 253 -3.59 15.97 21.45
C ARG A 253 -4.67 14.93 21.75
N HIS A 254 -4.29 13.71 22.11
CA HIS A 254 -5.20 12.68 22.61
C HIS A 254 -6.02 13.17 23.80
N THR A 255 -5.36 13.80 24.78
CA THR A 255 -6.01 14.36 25.97
C THR A 255 -6.94 15.53 25.62
N GLU A 256 -6.52 16.40 24.71
CA GLU A 256 -7.33 17.52 24.23
C GLU A 256 -8.60 17.04 23.54
N LEU A 257 -8.48 16.09 22.61
CA LEU A 257 -9.62 15.51 21.91
C LEU A 257 -10.53 14.74 22.87
N SER A 258 -9.97 13.96 23.80
CA SER A 258 -10.75 13.25 24.83
C SER A 258 -11.57 14.22 25.70
N LYS A 259 -11.01 15.39 26.03
CA LYS A 259 -11.74 16.43 26.76
C LYS A 259 -12.82 17.09 25.91
N LEU A 260 -12.48 17.44 24.67
CA LEU A 260 -13.39 18.08 23.72
C LEU A 260 -14.63 17.20 23.45
N PHE A 261 -14.43 15.90 23.36
CA PHE A 261 -15.47 14.90 23.10
C PHE A 261 -15.92 14.15 24.36
N LYS A 262 -15.68 14.67 25.57
CA LYS A 262 -16.00 13.97 26.83
C LYS A 262 -17.48 13.60 26.98
N GLY A 263 -18.38 14.43 26.44
CA GLY A 263 -19.83 14.18 26.45
C GLY A 263 -20.32 13.26 25.33
N CYS A 264 -19.41 12.76 24.47
CA CYS A 264 -19.78 11.95 23.33
C CYS A 264 -20.34 10.59 23.78
N THR A 265 -21.50 10.22 23.24
CA THR A 265 -22.12 8.91 23.49
C THR A 265 -21.47 7.78 22.68
N ALA A 266 -20.63 8.10 21.69
CA ALA A 266 -19.91 7.15 20.87
C ALA A 266 -18.52 6.84 21.46
N GLY A 267 -18.04 5.62 21.23
CA GLY A 267 -16.65 5.25 21.54
C GLY A 267 -15.68 6.03 20.65
N LEU A 268 -14.69 6.69 21.24
CA LEU A 268 -13.71 7.47 20.49
C LEU A 268 -12.61 6.57 19.94
N VAL A 269 -12.28 6.74 18.66
CA VAL A 269 -11.15 6.08 18.00
C VAL A 269 -10.24 7.17 17.45
N PHE A 270 -9.01 7.22 17.93
CA PHE A 270 -8.04 8.22 17.51
C PHE A 270 -7.15 7.67 16.40
N VAL A 271 -7.00 8.43 15.32
CA VAL A 271 -6.22 8.00 14.15
C VAL A 271 -5.24 9.09 13.73
N SER A 272 -3.98 8.73 13.55
CA SER A 272 -3.00 9.57 12.85
C SER A 272 -2.81 9.05 11.43
N ALA A 273 -3.19 9.85 10.44
CA ALA A 273 -3.03 9.54 9.02
C ALA A 273 -1.73 10.15 8.48
N PHE A 274 -0.96 9.37 7.71
CA PHE A 274 0.28 9.82 7.10
C PHE A 274 0.25 9.57 5.59
N PRO A 275 0.91 10.42 4.78
CA PRO A 275 0.98 10.18 3.34
C PRO A 275 1.91 9.00 3.01
N THR A 276 3.00 8.86 3.77
CA THR A 276 3.98 7.78 3.56
C THR A 276 4.60 7.29 4.87
N ARG A 277 5.15 6.08 4.85
CA ARG A 277 5.96 5.54 5.97
C ARG A 277 7.14 6.43 6.34
N LYS A 278 7.73 7.14 5.37
CA LYS A 278 8.85 8.04 5.60
C LYS A 278 8.46 9.23 6.47
N VAL A 279 7.24 9.77 6.29
CA VAL A 279 6.72 10.84 7.15
C VAL A 279 6.40 10.27 8.53
N PHE A 280 5.70 9.13 8.59
CA PHE A 280 5.40 8.43 9.84
C PHE A 280 6.62 8.20 10.74
N LEU A 281 7.75 7.74 10.18
CA LEU A 281 8.98 7.49 10.95
C LEU A 281 9.51 8.73 11.70
N LYS A 282 9.22 9.94 11.23
CA LYS A 282 9.63 11.18 11.90
C LYS A 282 8.85 11.45 13.19
N TYR A 283 7.64 10.89 13.29
CA TYR A 283 6.69 11.12 14.38
C TYR A 283 6.43 9.86 15.20
N LEU A 284 7.12 8.75 14.90
CA LEU A 284 6.92 7.46 15.54
C LEU A 284 7.01 7.54 17.08
N GLU A 285 7.96 8.33 17.58
CA GLU A 285 8.20 8.49 19.03
C GLU A 285 7.11 9.28 19.75
N SER A 286 6.31 10.08 19.02
CA SER A 286 5.29 10.95 19.61
C SER A 286 3.88 10.40 19.50
N ILE A 287 3.65 9.29 18.78
CA ILE A 287 2.32 8.66 18.66
C ILE A 287 1.83 8.23 20.04
N SER A 288 0.60 8.63 20.38
CA SER A 288 -0.02 8.22 21.64
C SER A 288 -0.35 6.72 21.63
N TRP A 289 -0.20 6.07 22.79
CA TRP A 289 -0.82 4.76 23.01
C TRP A 289 -2.35 4.88 22.92
N GLU A 290 -3.02 3.74 22.75
CA GLU A 290 -4.47 3.67 22.56
C GLU A 290 -4.96 4.42 21.31
N SER A 291 -4.08 4.54 20.30
CA SER A 291 -4.41 5.14 19.02
C SER A 291 -4.06 4.24 17.83
N GLU A 292 -4.59 4.61 16.67
CA GLU A 292 -4.37 3.95 15.40
C GLU A 292 -3.51 4.82 14.47
N VAL A 293 -2.75 4.19 13.60
CA VAL A 293 -2.00 4.85 12.53
C VAL A 293 -2.40 4.27 11.19
N TRP A 294 -2.74 5.16 10.25
CA TRP A 294 -3.02 4.81 8.86
C TRP A 294 -2.02 5.49 7.93
N ILE A 295 -1.63 4.82 6.85
CA ILE A 295 -0.66 5.33 5.89
C ILE A 295 -1.23 5.20 4.48
N ALA A 296 -1.37 6.32 3.77
CA ALA A 296 -1.98 6.39 2.45
C ALA A 296 -1.23 5.55 1.40
N ASP A 297 0.10 5.43 1.50
CA ASP A 297 0.93 4.56 0.64
C ASP A 297 0.68 3.05 0.83
N ALA A 298 -0.02 2.66 1.90
CA ALA A 298 -0.37 1.28 2.22
C ALA A 298 -1.82 1.22 2.75
N PRO A 299 -2.82 1.63 1.92
CA PRO A 299 -4.13 2.04 2.41
C PRO A 299 -4.97 0.88 2.98
N SER A 300 -4.58 -0.37 2.69
CA SER A 300 -5.22 -1.60 3.19
C SER A 300 -4.67 -2.11 4.52
N HIS A 301 -3.75 -1.38 5.16
CA HIS A 301 -3.21 -1.76 6.47
C HIS A 301 -3.46 -0.65 7.52
N LEU A 302 -3.51 -1.07 8.79
CA LEU A 302 -3.54 -0.21 9.97
C LEU A 302 -2.43 -0.66 10.92
N ILE A 303 -1.88 0.30 11.68
CA ILE A 303 -0.93 0.03 12.76
C ILE A 303 -1.62 0.41 14.06
N HIS A 304 -1.68 -0.54 14.99
CA HIS A 304 -2.30 -0.35 16.29
C HIS A 304 -1.23 -0.06 17.36
N PHE A 305 -1.35 1.08 18.04
CA PHE A 305 -0.48 1.43 19.16
C PHE A 305 -1.16 1.08 20.49
N ASN A 306 -1.32 -0.22 20.77
CA ASN A 306 -1.77 -0.68 22.08
C ASN A 306 -1.43 -2.16 22.34
N GLY A 307 -1.78 -2.64 23.52
CA GLY A 307 -1.45 -3.97 24.03
C GLY A 307 -2.27 -5.14 23.48
N VAL A 308 -2.46 -6.15 24.35
CA VAL A 308 -2.75 -7.57 24.07
C VAL A 308 -3.98 -7.91 23.23
N ARG A 309 -4.79 -6.94 22.80
CA ARG A 309 -6.07 -7.16 22.11
C ARG A 309 -5.93 -7.90 20.77
N PHE A 310 -4.76 -7.84 20.12
CA PHE A 310 -4.57 -8.33 18.74
C PHE A 310 -3.41 -9.31 18.54
N LEU A 311 -2.88 -9.93 19.59
CA LEU A 311 -1.85 -10.97 19.43
C LEU A 311 -2.47 -12.28 18.92
N GLY A 312 -2.10 -12.66 17.69
CA GLY A 312 -2.52 -13.90 17.07
C GLY A 312 -1.94 -14.04 15.66
N PRO A 313 -1.91 -15.25 15.08
CA PRO A 313 -1.55 -15.43 13.68
C PRO A 313 -2.59 -14.75 12.77
N TYR A 314 -2.12 -14.06 11.73
CA TYR A 314 -2.95 -13.54 10.64
C TYR A 314 -3.36 -14.64 9.66
#